data_AF-A0A9E4WPC3-F1
#
_entry.id   AF-A0A9E4WPC3-F1
#
_cell.length_a   1.000
_cell.length_b   1.000
_cell.length_c   1.000
_cell.angle_alpha   90.00
_cell.angle_beta   90.00
_cell.angle_gamma   90.00
#
_symmetry.space_group_name_H-M   'P 1'
#
loop_
_entity.id
_entity.type
_entity.pdbx_description
1 polymer ?
#
loop_
_entity_poly.entity_id
_entity_poly.type
_entity_poly.pdbx_seq_one_letter_code
_entity_poly.pdbx_strand_id
1 'polypeptide(L)'
;LRVEPSLLWPHRSTAEHARMQALLLLDRHEENEIRLERIEDFERLVDQLIEVNFKEARHTVELFAGFDPPLDYLEQWEARERETLRRALQNAPAYRLMLPRTARLDRNKLVSEIQQLVTVENDGRVSD
;
A
#
# COMPACT_ATOMS: atom_id res chain seq x y z
N LEU A 1 8.61 -3.89 -11.62
CA LEU A 1 10.07 -3.86 -11.39
C LEU A 1 10.32 -4.28 -9.94
N ARG A 2 10.85 -5.48 -9.69
CA ARG A 2 11.15 -5.94 -8.31
C ARG A 2 12.51 -5.39 -7.93
N VAL A 3 12.55 -4.39 -7.05
CA VAL A 3 13.81 -3.81 -6.57
C VAL A 3 14.35 -4.72 -5.47
N GLU A 4 15.61 -5.14 -5.57
CA GLU A 4 16.20 -5.97 -4.52
C GLU A 4 16.22 -5.23 -3.18
N PRO A 5 15.87 -5.89 -2.05
CA PRO A 5 15.93 -5.27 -0.73
C PRO A 5 17.30 -4.68 -0.37
N SER A 6 18.38 -5.29 -0.88
CA SER A 6 19.77 -4.85 -0.76
C SER A 6 20.01 -3.45 -1.37
N LEU A 7 19.25 -3.08 -2.39
CA LEU A 7 19.33 -1.77 -3.06
C LEU A 7 18.51 -0.70 -2.34
N LEU A 8 17.40 -1.08 -1.70
CA LEU A 8 16.56 -0.16 -0.93
C LEU A 8 17.14 0.15 0.46
N TRP A 9 17.83 -0.82 1.07
CA TRP A 9 18.47 -0.67 2.38
C TRP A 9 19.89 -1.22 2.40
N PRO A 10 20.83 -0.60 1.65
CA PRO A 10 22.22 -1.03 1.64
C PRO A 10 22.79 -0.97 3.07
N HIS A 11 23.47 -2.06 3.47
CA HIS A 11 24.15 -2.24 4.76
C HIS A 11 23.27 -2.48 6.00
N ARG A 12 21.97 -2.80 5.84
CA ARG A 12 21.15 -3.21 6.99
C ARG A 12 20.66 -4.65 6.88
N SER A 13 20.94 -5.47 7.90
CA SER A 13 20.28 -6.77 8.13
C SER A 13 18.79 -6.63 8.54
N THR A 14 18.28 -5.39 8.61
CA THR A 14 16.97 -5.07 9.18
C THR A 14 15.79 -5.56 8.35
N ALA A 15 15.97 -5.99 7.11
CA ALA A 15 14.87 -6.47 6.28
C ALA A 15 14.18 -7.72 6.89
N GLU A 16 14.94 -8.62 7.53
CA GLU A 16 14.38 -9.83 8.15
C GLU A 16 13.49 -9.54 9.37
N HIS A 17 13.67 -8.36 9.99
CA HIS A 17 12.91 -7.93 11.17
C HIS A 17 12.01 -6.73 10.86
N ALA A 18 11.91 -6.33 9.59
CA ALA A 18 11.10 -5.19 9.18
C ALA A 18 9.62 -5.56 9.34
N ARG A 19 8.94 -4.85 10.24
CA ARG A 19 7.48 -4.94 10.39
C ARG A 19 6.84 -3.78 9.66
N MET A 20 5.79 -4.05 8.90
CA MET A 20 4.97 -3.00 8.30
C MET A 20 4.34 -2.17 9.43
N GLN A 21 4.67 -0.87 9.46
CA GLN A 21 4.16 0.07 10.45
C GLN A 21 2.88 0.76 9.98
N ALA A 22 2.78 1.05 8.69
CA ALA A 22 1.60 1.61 8.08
C ALA A 22 1.60 1.34 6.57
N LEU A 23 0.41 1.34 5.98
CA LEU A 23 0.21 1.41 4.53
C LEU A 23 -0.20 2.83 4.15
N LEU A 24 0.42 3.39 3.12
CA LEU A 24 0.07 4.70 2.58
C LEU A 24 -0.35 4.55 1.12
N LEU A 25 -1.64 4.77 0.85
CA LEU A 25 -2.17 4.88 -0.50
C LEU A 25 -2.03 6.31 -1.00
N LEU A 26 -1.36 6.47 -2.14
CA LEU A 26 -1.21 7.77 -2.79
C LEU A 26 -2.35 7.95 -3.79
N ASP A 27 -3.09 9.04 -3.65
CA ASP A 27 -4.15 9.41 -4.58
C ASP A 27 -3.96 10.84 -5.09
N ARG A 28 -4.42 11.11 -6.30
CA ARG A 28 -4.39 12.45 -6.90
C ARG A 28 -5.80 13.01 -7.02
N HIS A 29 -6.07 14.06 -6.28
CA HIS A 29 -7.35 14.76 -6.31
C HIS A 29 -7.25 16.10 -7.05
N GLU A 30 -8.40 16.58 -7.53
CA GLU A 30 -8.54 17.90 -8.16
C GLU A 30 -8.45 19.04 -7.14
N GLU A 31 -8.67 18.74 -5.87
CA GLU A 31 -8.51 19.68 -4.77
C GLU A 31 -7.03 20.08 -4.61
N ASN A 32 -6.80 21.37 -4.33
CA ASN A 32 -5.45 21.92 -4.16
C ASN A 32 -4.85 21.66 -2.76
N GLU A 33 -5.48 20.82 -1.96
CA GLU A 33 -5.08 20.55 -0.58
C GLU A 33 -4.48 19.15 -0.43
N ILE A 34 -3.42 19.07 0.37
CA ILE A 34 -2.88 17.78 0.82
C ILE A 34 -3.69 17.36 2.03
N ARG A 35 -4.27 16.16 1.99
CA ARG A 35 -5.02 15.58 3.10
C ARG A 35 -4.58 14.15 3.33
N LEU A 36 -4.57 13.75 4.59
CA LEU A 36 -4.26 12.39 4.99
C LEU A 36 -5.45 11.84 5.77
N GLU A 37 -6.10 10.81 5.24
CA GLU A 37 -7.29 10.20 5.83
C GLU A 37 -6.99 8.77 6.24
N ARG A 38 -7.48 8.36 7.41
CA ARG A 38 -7.41 6.96 7.82
C ARG A 38 -8.44 6.15 7.04
N ILE A 39 -8.03 4.96 6.59
CA ILE A 39 -8.91 4.03 5.90
C ILE A 39 -9.45 3.06 6.95
N GLU A 40 -10.72 3.22 7.31
CA GLU A 40 -11.40 2.37 8.29
C GLU A 40 -11.93 1.06 7.68
N ASP A 41 -12.28 1.09 6.39
CA ASP A 41 -12.82 -0.07 5.68
C ASP A 41 -11.69 -0.96 5.14
N PHE A 42 -11.23 -1.87 6.00
CA PHE A 42 -10.14 -2.79 5.73
C PHE A 42 -10.41 -3.73 4.54
N GLU A 43 -11.61 -4.29 4.43
CA GLU A 43 -11.93 -5.24 3.36
C GLU A 43 -11.97 -4.52 2.01
N ARG A 44 -12.55 -3.31 1.96
CA ARG A 44 -12.52 -2.49 0.76
C ARG A 44 -11.09 -2.10 0.36
N LEU A 45 -10.20 -1.84 1.31
CA LEU A 45 -8.79 -1.58 1.03
C LEU A 45 -8.11 -2.80 0.37
N VAL A 46 -8.33 -4.00 0.91
CA VAL A 46 -7.78 -5.23 0.34
C VAL A 46 -8.29 -5.43 -1.08
N ASP A 47 -9.58 -5.23 -1.32
CA ASP A 47 -10.17 -5.33 -2.66
C ASP A 47 -9.58 -4.32 -3.64
N GLN A 48 -9.34 -3.08 -3.21
CA GLN A 48 -8.65 -2.06 -4.02
C GLN A 48 -7.22 -2.47 -4.39
N LEU A 49 -6.47 -3.03 -3.44
CA LEU A 49 -5.09 -3.49 -3.67
C LEU A 49 -5.05 -4.70 -4.61
N ILE A 50 -6.01 -5.61 -4.48
CA ILE A 50 -6.19 -6.73 -5.41
C ILE A 50 -6.51 -6.19 -6.80
N GLU A 51 -7.45 -5.25 -6.92
CA GLU A 51 -7.81 -4.66 -8.20
C GLU A 51 -6.59 -4.05 -8.92
N VAL A 52 -5.74 -3.32 -8.19
CA VAL A 52 -4.54 -2.70 -8.78
C VAL A 52 -3.47 -3.74 -9.10
N ASN A 53 -3.14 -4.65 -8.19
CA ASN A 53 -2.01 -5.57 -8.37
C ASN A 53 -2.38 -6.80 -9.21
N PHE A 54 -3.52 -7.43 -8.94
CA PHE A 54 -3.92 -8.67 -9.59
C PHE A 54 -4.42 -8.41 -11.02
N LYS A 55 -5.23 -7.38 -11.27
CA LYS A 55 -5.73 -7.15 -12.64
C LYS A 55 -4.62 -6.74 -13.60
N GLU A 56 -3.64 -5.95 -13.15
CA GLU A 56 -2.45 -5.62 -13.95
C GLU A 56 -1.58 -6.85 -14.20
N ALA A 57 -1.37 -7.69 -13.19
CA ALA A 57 -0.62 -8.93 -13.35
C ALA A 57 -1.34 -9.93 -14.27
N ARG A 58 -2.68 -10.06 -14.15
CA ARG A 58 -3.52 -10.85 -15.05
C ARG A 58 -3.42 -10.33 -16.48
N HIS A 59 -3.57 -9.03 -16.68
CA HIS A 59 -3.44 -8.40 -17.99
C HIS A 59 -2.06 -8.66 -18.62
N THR A 60 -1.00 -8.58 -17.82
CA THR A 60 0.36 -8.90 -18.26
C THR A 60 0.49 -10.37 -18.69
N VAL A 61 -0.10 -11.31 -17.94
CA VAL A 61 -0.11 -12.74 -18.30
C VAL A 61 -0.88 -12.99 -19.60
N GLU A 62 -2.05 -12.37 -19.76
CA GLU A 62 -2.86 -12.40 -20.99
C GLU A 62 -2.07 -11.84 -22.20
N LEU A 63 -1.22 -10.83 -21.99
CA LEU A 63 -0.39 -10.22 -23.04
C LEU A 63 0.86 -11.05 -23.40
N PHE A 64 1.48 -11.74 -22.44
CA PHE A 64 2.82 -12.31 -22.61
C PHE A 64 2.88 -13.63 -23.40
N ALA A 65 1.76 -14.31 -23.64
CA ALA A 65 1.66 -15.40 -24.59
C ALA A 65 0.18 -15.73 -24.79
N GLY A 66 -0.18 -16.45 -25.85
CA GLY A 66 -1.50 -17.09 -25.99
C GLY A 66 -1.76 -18.20 -24.95
N PHE A 67 -1.39 -17.93 -23.69
CA PHE A 67 -1.69 -18.67 -22.50
C PHE A 67 -3.03 -18.17 -22.00
N ASP A 68 -4.07 -18.99 -22.18
CA ASP A 68 -5.38 -18.79 -21.59
C ASP A 68 -5.40 -19.59 -20.27
N PRO A 69 -5.01 -18.99 -19.13
CA PRO A 69 -5.01 -19.70 -17.86
C PRO A 69 -6.43 -20.20 -17.55
N PRO A 70 -6.60 -21.45 -17.12
CA PRO A 70 -7.88 -21.94 -16.64
C PRO A 70 -8.49 -20.99 -15.60
N LEU A 71 -9.79 -20.73 -15.68
CA LEU A 71 -10.48 -19.77 -14.80
C LEU A 71 -10.26 -20.10 -13.32
N ASP A 72 -10.29 -21.38 -12.97
CA ASP A 72 -10.05 -21.90 -11.63
C ASP A 72 -8.64 -21.58 -11.11
N TYR A 73 -7.64 -21.49 -12.00
CA TYR A 73 -6.29 -21.08 -11.63
C TYR A 73 -6.24 -19.59 -11.25
N LEU A 74 -6.91 -18.73 -12.02
CA LEU A 74 -6.97 -17.30 -11.74
C LEU A 74 -7.71 -17.01 -10.43
N GLU A 75 -8.84 -17.69 -10.19
CA GLU A 75 -9.60 -17.55 -8.95
C GLU A 75 -8.79 -18.00 -7.72
N GLN A 76 -8.07 -19.12 -7.83
CA GLN A 76 -7.19 -19.59 -6.77
C GLN A 76 -6.03 -18.63 -6.49
N TRP A 77 -5.47 -18.03 -7.55
CA TRP A 77 -4.43 -17.03 -7.39
C TRP A 77 -4.96 -15.77 -6.71
N GLU A 78 -6.09 -15.22 -7.16
CA GLU A 78 -6.71 -14.04 -6.53
C GLU A 78 -7.00 -14.31 -5.04
N ALA A 79 -7.55 -15.48 -4.70
CA ALA A 79 -7.84 -15.85 -3.32
C ALA A 79 -6.58 -15.91 -2.45
N ARG A 80 -5.48 -16.46 -2.96
CA ARG A 80 -4.19 -16.52 -2.24
C ARG A 80 -3.58 -15.14 -2.05
N GLU A 81 -3.66 -14.28 -3.07
CA GLU A 81 -3.17 -12.90 -3.00
C GLU A 81 -3.96 -12.12 -1.94
N ARG A 82 -5.28 -12.28 -1.93
CA ARG A 82 -6.18 -11.64 -0.97
C ARG A 82 -5.86 -12.03 0.47
N GLU A 83 -5.69 -13.33 0.72
CA GLU A 83 -5.32 -13.84 2.04
C GLU A 83 -3.94 -13.33 2.49
N THR A 84 -2.99 -13.24 1.55
CA THR A 84 -1.65 -12.70 1.83
C THR A 84 -1.72 -11.23 2.23
N LEU A 85 -2.47 -10.42 1.49
CA LEU A 85 -2.68 -9.00 1.82
C LEU A 85 -3.38 -8.82 3.17
N ARG A 86 -4.43 -9.62 3.45
CA ARG A 86 -5.10 -9.58 4.75
C ARG A 86 -4.12 -9.80 5.89
N ARG A 87 -3.30 -10.86 5.82
CA ARG A 87 -2.30 -11.16 6.86
C ARG A 87 -1.24 -10.07 6.99
N ALA A 88 -0.77 -9.52 5.88
CA ALA A 88 0.25 -8.48 5.88
C ALA A 88 -0.26 -7.17 6.51
N LEU A 89 -1.54 -6.83 6.28
CA LEU A 89 -2.15 -5.57 6.69
C LEU A 89 -2.91 -5.63 8.02
N GLN A 90 -3.21 -6.82 8.54
CA GLN A 90 -4.06 -7.02 9.73
C GLN A 90 -3.69 -6.14 10.94
N ASN A 91 -2.40 -5.83 11.11
CA ASN A 91 -1.89 -5.05 12.24
C ASN A 91 -1.29 -3.70 11.84
N ALA A 92 -1.41 -3.30 10.57
CA ALA A 92 -0.85 -2.07 10.04
C ALA A 92 -1.99 -1.08 9.77
N PRO A 93 -2.01 0.11 10.40
CA PRO A 93 -2.93 1.17 10.00
C PRO A 93 -2.71 1.53 8.54
N ALA A 94 -3.81 1.87 7.85
CA ALA A 94 -3.77 2.28 6.47
C ALA A 94 -4.31 3.69 6.32
N TYR A 95 -3.64 4.49 5.49
CA TYR A 95 -3.99 5.88 5.24
C TYR A 95 -4.03 6.16 3.74
N ARG A 96 -4.89 7.10 3.36
CA ARG A 96 -4.96 7.68 2.03
C ARG A 96 -4.40 9.09 2.07
N LEU A 97 -3.29 9.30 1.37
CA LEU A 97 -2.69 10.61 1.15
C LEU A 97 -3.22 11.17 -0.17
N MET A 98 -4.15 12.12 -0.05
CA MET A 98 -4.68 12.87 -1.17
C MET A 98 -3.73 13.99 -1.52
N LEU A 99 -3.21 13.95 -2.74
CA LEU A 99 -2.29 14.94 -3.29
C LEU A 99 -2.98 15.77 -4.36
N PRO A 100 -2.70 17.07 -4.44
CA PRO A 100 -3.21 17.91 -5.51
C PRO A 100 -2.61 17.50 -6.87
N ARG A 101 -3.44 17.47 -7.92
CA ARG A 101 -3.00 17.12 -9.29
C ARG A 101 -1.92 18.05 -9.85
N THR A 102 -1.92 19.32 -9.45
CA THR A 102 -1.15 20.39 -10.12
C THR A 102 -0.14 21.10 -9.23
N ALA A 103 -0.13 20.87 -7.91
CA ALA A 103 0.78 21.61 -7.04
C ALA A 103 2.20 21.04 -7.08
N ARG A 104 3.20 21.93 -7.11
CA ARG A 104 4.55 21.61 -6.62
C ARG A 104 4.40 21.13 -5.17
N LEU A 105 4.60 19.84 -4.94
CA LEU A 105 4.55 19.26 -3.60
C LEU A 105 5.63 19.91 -2.74
N ASP A 106 5.22 20.67 -1.73
CA ASP A 106 6.14 21.12 -0.69
C ASP A 106 6.48 19.93 0.20
N ARG A 107 7.71 19.44 0.05
CA ARG A 107 8.25 18.31 0.81
C ARG A 107 8.13 18.52 2.32
N ASN A 108 8.32 19.75 2.81
CA ASN A 108 8.30 20.03 4.24
C ASN A 108 6.87 19.93 4.79
N LYS A 109 5.88 20.42 4.04
CA LYS A 109 4.46 20.26 4.39
C LYS A 109 4.06 18.79 4.41
N LEU A 110 4.47 18.02 3.40
CA LEU A 110 4.19 16.59 3.31
C LEU A 110 4.75 15.80 4.50
N VAL A 111 6.01 16.08 4.88
CA VAL A 111 6.67 15.42 5.99
C VAL A 111 6.00 15.77 7.32
N SER A 112 5.59 17.03 7.51
CA SER A 112 4.90 17.47 8.73
C SER A 112 3.57 16.75 8.94
N GLU A 113 2.74 16.63 7.90
CA GLU A 113 1.44 15.92 7.98
C GLU A 113 1.63 14.44 8.34
N ILE A 114 2.61 13.77 7.72
CA ILE A 114 2.92 12.37 8.01
C ILE A 114 3.44 12.21 9.46
N GLN A 115 4.31 13.12 9.92
CA GLN A 115 4.90 13.05 11.26
C GLN A 115 3.87 13.27 12.38
N GLN A 116 2.92 14.19 12.22
CA GLN A 116 1.89 14.46 13.22
C GLN A 116 1.04 13.21 13.48
N LEU A 117 0.65 12.48 12.44
CA LEU A 117 -0.17 11.28 12.57
C LEU A 117 0.58 10.07 13.16
N VAL A 118 1.84 9.86 12.78
CA VAL A 118 2.70 8.82 13.39
C VAL A 118 2.92 9.06 14.89
N THR A 119 2.91 10.32 15.32
CA THR A 119 3.10 10.68 16.74
C THR A 119 1.82 10.44 17.56
N VAL A 120 0.65 10.82 17.02
CA VAL A 120 -0.66 10.66 17.70
C VAL A 120 -1.01 9.19 17.98
N GLU A 121 -0.68 8.26 17.07
CA GLU A 121 -0.95 6.84 17.30
C GLU A 121 0.03 6.16 18.27
N ASN A 122 1.26 6.68 18.39
CA ASN A 122 2.22 6.14 19.35
C ASN A 122 1.87 6.55 20.78
N ASP A 123 1.39 7.77 21.01
CA ASP A 123 0.96 8.21 22.35
C ASP A 123 -0.34 7.50 22.82
N GLY A 124 -1.20 7.09 21.89
CA GLY A 124 -2.41 6.30 22.19
C GLY A 124 -2.16 4.83 22.54
N ARG A 125 -0.95 4.30 22.32
CA ARG A 125 -0.56 2.91 22.62
C ARG A 125 0.30 2.75 23.88
N VAL A 126 0.63 3.84 24.58
CA VAL A 126 1.45 3.82 25.82
C VAL A 126 0.58 3.66 27.09
N SER A 127 -0.75 3.61 26.96
CA SER A 127 -1.66 3.33 28.07
C SER A 127 -2.33 1.97 27.90
N ASP A 128 -1.62 0.89 28.24
CA ASP A 128 -2.16 -0.38 28.75
C ASP A 128 -1.03 -1.26 29.31
#